data_AF-A0A9C5ZCK9-F1
#
_entry.id   AF-A0A9C5ZCK9-F1
#
_cell.length_a   1.000
_cell.length_b   1.000
_cell.length_c   1.000
_cell.angle_alpha   90.00
_cell.angle_beta   90.00
_cell.angle_gamma   90.00
#
_symmetry.space_group_name_H-M   'P 1'
#
loop_
_entity.id
_entity.type
_entity.pdbx_description
1 polymer ?
#
loop_
_entity_poly.entity_id
_entity_poly.type
_entity_poly.pdbx_seq_one_letter_code
_entity_poly.pdbx_strand_id
1 'polypeptide(L)'
;MTTADKQFHDVLSRLLRDYPDLWRYQRGPIKGKYEELAGKVSEELHRPVSAEKVRTVLKNVRRHLQRLEKGLSRRTDYCAYLWYARELDLMRAAEAMSKLIEEKEFFQEEVMVNVGDAFIDELAQEHTVFLRSRVQRASAPPRVGSSAHQLLRHTLPARQLPRFSRFSMYSND
;
A
#
# COMPACT_ATOMS: atom_id res chain seq x y z
N MET A 1 1.34 10.36 7.16
CA MET A 1 2.16 11.15 6.23
C MET A 1 1.65 10.97 4.80
N THR A 2 1.51 12.04 4.00
CA THR A 2 1.08 11.93 2.59
C THR A 2 2.22 11.41 1.70
N THR A 3 1.92 10.95 0.47
CA THR A 3 2.94 10.46 -0.48
C THR A 3 3.93 11.56 -0.87
N ALA A 4 3.45 12.80 -1.04
CA ALA A 4 4.29 13.95 -1.32
C ALA A 4 5.23 14.30 -0.15
N ASP A 5 4.77 14.11 1.09
CA ASP A 5 5.61 14.31 2.28
C ASP A 5 6.72 13.25 2.37
N LYS A 6 6.42 11.99 2.02
CA LYS A 6 7.43 10.92 1.93
C LYS A 6 8.52 11.26 0.92
N GLN A 7 8.14 11.60 -0.31
CA GLN A 7 9.09 12.03 -1.35
C GLN A 7 9.93 13.23 -0.89
N PHE A 8 9.32 14.22 -0.25
CA PHE A 8 10.05 15.35 0.31
C PHE A 8 11.09 14.91 1.36
N HIS A 9 10.73 14.00 2.27
CA HIS A 9 11.65 13.48 3.28
C HIS A 9 12.77 12.63 2.67
N ASP A 10 12.49 11.85 1.64
CA ASP A 10 13.49 11.02 0.96
C ASP A 10 14.52 11.90 0.24
N VAL A 11 14.06 12.87 -0.56
CA VAL A 11 14.93 13.85 -1.25
C VAL A 11 15.74 14.66 -0.25
N LEU A 12 15.08 15.21 0.78
CA LEU A 12 15.77 15.99 1.80
C LEU A 12 16.79 15.15 2.55
N SER A 13 16.45 13.91 2.91
CA SER A 13 17.35 12.98 3.61
C SER A 13 18.60 12.68 2.77
N ARG A 14 18.43 12.45 1.47
CA ARG A 14 19.53 12.20 0.54
C ARG A 14 20.45 13.41 0.41
N LEU A 15 19.89 14.58 0.10
CA LEU A 15 20.66 15.82 -0.07
C LEU A 15 21.35 16.25 1.23
N LEU A 16 20.74 16.01 2.39
CA LEU A 16 21.31 16.39 3.69
C LEU A 16 22.67 15.72 3.95
N ARG A 17 22.96 14.56 3.35
CA ARG A 17 24.27 13.89 3.47
C ARG A 17 25.43 14.75 2.98
N ASP A 18 25.19 15.57 1.95
CA ASP A 18 26.19 16.46 1.36
C ASP A 18 26.39 17.75 2.17
N TYR A 19 25.55 17.99 3.19
CA TYR A 19 25.58 19.18 4.04
C TYR A 19 25.81 18.84 5.51
N PRO A 20 26.95 18.22 5.89
CA PRO A 20 27.26 17.85 7.27
C PRO A 20 27.14 19.01 8.25
N ASP A 21 27.43 20.23 7.81
CA ASP A 21 27.35 21.45 8.62
C ASP A 21 25.93 21.79 9.11
N LEU A 22 24.88 21.29 8.45
CA LEU A 22 23.49 21.56 8.84
C LEU A 22 22.99 20.65 9.97
N TRP A 23 23.63 19.49 10.12
CA TRP A 23 23.15 18.43 11.00
C TRP A 23 24.17 17.96 12.04
N ARG A 24 25.48 18.11 11.80
CA ARG A 24 26.51 17.97 12.83
C ARG A 24 26.56 19.20 13.71
N TYR A 25 26.89 19.00 14.98
CA TYR A 25 27.08 20.09 15.93
C TYR A 25 28.29 20.93 15.49
N GLN A 26 28.06 22.17 15.08
CA GLN A 26 29.12 23.09 14.67
C GLN A 26 28.99 24.44 15.39
N ARG A 27 30.11 24.94 15.91
CA ARG A 27 30.23 26.34 16.37
C ARG A 27 30.50 27.22 15.16
N GLY A 28 29.49 27.92 14.64
CA GLY A 28 29.70 28.92 13.59
C GLY A 28 28.41 29.39 12.91
N PRO A 29 28.47 30.47 12.10
CA PRO A 29 27.30 30.98 11.38
C PRO A 29 26.91 30.06 10.22
N ILE A 30 25.71 29.50 10.27
CA ILE A 30 25.11 28.64 9.22
C ILE A 30 24.33 29.49 8.19
N LYS A 31 24.87 30.66 7.82
CA LYS A 31 24.14 31.62 6.99
C LYS A 31 24.12 31.12 5.53
N GLY A 32 22.94 31.09 4.90
CA GLY A 32 22.79 30.78 3.47
C GLY A 32 22.70 29.29 3.11
N LYS A 33 23.19 28.37 3.96
CA LYS A 33 23.20 26.93 3.65
C LYS A 33 21.81 26.30 3.61
N TYR A 34 20.89 26.79 4.44
CA TYR A 34 19.50 26.32 4.41
C TYR A 34 18.77 26.79 3.15
N GLU A 35 19.10 28.00 2.67
CA GLU A 35 18.58 28.59 1.45
C GLU A 35 19.09 27.81 0.23
N GLU A 36 20.38 27.46 0.21
CA GLU A 36 20.96 26.61 -0.84
C GLU A 36 20.34 25.21 -0.87
N LEU A 37 20.23 24.55 0.29
CA LEU A 37 19.61 23.23 0.38
C LEU A 37 18.13 23.29 -0.04
N ALA A 38 17.40 24.32 0.34
CA ALA A 38 16.01 24.51 -0.09
C ALA A 38 15.90 24.71 -1.60
N GLY A 39 16.86 25.42 -2.22
CA GLY A 39 16.97 25.54 -3.67
C GLY A 39 17.09 24.17 -4.35
N LYS A 40 18.07 23.36 -3.93
CA LYS A 40 18.28 22.01 -4.49
C LYS A 40 17.08 21.07 -4.30
N VAL A 41 16.48 21.08 -3.10
CA VAL A 41 15.26 20.31 -2.84
C VAL A 41 14.12 20.78 -3.75
N SER A 42 14.03 22.09 -4.02
CA SER A 42 13.00 22.65 -4.90
C SER A 42 13.19 22.24 -6.35
N GLU A 43 14.45 22.26 -6.83
CA GLU A 43 14.83 21.82 -8.17
C GLU A 43 14.48 20.35 -8.38
N GLU A 44 14.81 19.49 -7.41
CA GLU A 44 14.59 18.05 -7.51
C GLU A 44 13.12 17.64 -7.38
N LEU A 45 12.35 18.33 -6.55
CA LEU A 45 10.91 18.08 -6.41
C LEU A 45 10.06 18.84 -7.43
N HIS A 46 10.68 19.65 -8.30
CA HIS A 46 10.01 20.61 -9.19
C HIS A 46 8.92 21.44 -8.48
N ARG A 47 9.17 21.79 -7.22
CA ARG A 47 8.20 22.47 -6.35
C ARG A 47 8.93 23.49 -5.47
N PRO A 48 8.39 24.71 -5.28
CA PRO A 48 9.01 25.67 -4.38
C PRO A 48 8.99 25.15 -2.93
N VAL A 49 10.19 25.05 -2.34
CA VAL A 49 10.42 24.73 -0.93
C VAL A 49 11.14 25.91 -0.29
N SER A 50 10.60 26.42 0.82
CA SER A 50 11.24 27.49 1.57
C SER A 50 12.32 26.97 2.52
N ALA A 51 13.36 27.80 2.74
CA ALA A 51 14.39 27.51 3.73
C ALA A 51 13.82 27.30 5.15
N GLU A 52 12.76 28.03 5.50
CA GLU A 52 12.09 27.90 6.79
C GLU A 52 11.40 26.53 6.96
N LYS A 53 10.83 25.98 5.88
CA LYS A 53 10.28 24.63 5.88
C LYS A 53 11.36 23.60 6.15
N VAL A 54 12.51 23.71 5.47
CA VAL A 54 13.67 22.82 5.68
C VAL A 54 14.17 22.91 7.12
N ARG A 55 14.34 24.11 7.67
CA ARG A 55 14.76 24.33 9.07
C ARG A 55 13.79 23.69 10.06
N THR A 56 12.50 23.91 9.88
CA THR A 56 11.45 23.36 10.74
C THR A 56 11.46 21.84 10.71
N VAL A 57 11.59 21.24 9.52
CA VAL A 57 11.65 19.79 9.35
C VAL A 57 12.88 19.22 10.05
N LEU A 58 14.07 19.80 9.85
CA LEU A 58 15.29 19.30 10.48
C LEU A 58 15.26 19.42 12.01
N LYS A 59 14.60 20.47 12.54
CA LYS A 59 14.33 20.59 13.99
C LYS A 59 13.40 19.48 14.47
N ASN A 60 12.35 19.17 13.72
CA ASN A 60 11.40 18.12 14.06
C ASN A 60 12.02 16.72 14.00
N VAL A 61 12.84 16.44 12.98
CA VAL A 61 13.61 15.20 12.84
C VAL A 61 14.51 15.00 14.06
N ARG A 62 15.33 16.00 14.41
CA ARG A 62 16.20 15.96 15.59
C ARG A 62 15.42 15.66 16.87
N ARG A 63 14.30 16.36 17.08
CA ARG A 63 13.42 16.12 18.23
C ARG A 63 12.88 14.69 18.25
N HIS A 64 12.47 14.14 17.10
CA HIS A 64 11.92 12.80 17.01
C HIS A 64 12.97 11.73 17.28
N LEU A 65 14.15 11.86 16.68
CA LEU A 65 15.29 10.98 16.94
C LEU A 65 15.64 10.93 18.43
N GLN A 66 15.71 12.08 19.09
CA GLN A 66 15.96 12.15 20.53
C GLN A 66 14.84 11.51 21.37
N ARG A 67 13.58 11.60 20.94
CA ARG A 67 12.47 10.93 21.62
C ARG A 67 12.54 9.41 21.47
N LEU A 68 12.90 8.92 20.29
CA LEU A 68 13.12 7.49 20.04
C LEU A 68 14.28 6.97 20.91
N GLU A 69 15.38 7.72 20.97
CA GLU A 69 16.53 7.37 21.80
C GLU A 69 16.16 7.25 23.29
N LYS A 70 15.29 8.15 23.77
CA LYS A 70 14.76 8.13 25.13
C LYS A 70 13.67 7.07 25.35
N GLY A 71 13.23 6.35 24.31
CA GLY A 71 12.11 5.41 24.37
C GLY A 71 10.74 6.07 24.57
N LEU A 72 10.63 7.38 24.33
CA LEU A 72 9.40 8.17 24.48
C LEU A 72 8.48 8.11 23.26
N SER A 73 8.90 7.41 22.21
CA SER A 73 8.08 7.07 21.05
C SER A 73 8.48 5.68 20.57
N ARG A 74 7.53 4.97 19.98
CA ARG A 74 7.76 3.66 19.33
C ARG A 74 7.52 3.69 17.82
N ARG A 75 6.90 4.76 17.31
CA ARG A 75 6.56 4.92 15.89
C ARG A 75 7.15 6.20 15.33
N THR A 76 7.51 6.17 14.06
CA THR A 76 8.02 7.33 13.33
C THR A 76 7.77 7.21 11.83
N ASP A 77 7.49 8.35 11.20
CA ASP A 77 7.44 8.48 9.74
C ASP A 77 8.81 8.92 9.15
N TYR A 78 9.80 9.17 10.01
CA TYR A 78 11.13 9.67 9.64
C TYR A 78 12.15 8.56 9.35
N CYS A 79 11.70 7.38 8.86
CA CYS A 79 12.59 6.24 8.57
C CYS A 79 13.68 6.58 7.54
N ALA A 80 13.42 7.51 6.62
CA ALA A 80 14.40 8.03 5.66
C ALA A 80 15.68 8.56 6.33
N TYR A 81 15.61 8.97 7.60
CA TYR A 81 16.73 9.53 8.37
C TYR A 81 17.45 8.50 9.24
N LEU A 82 17.28 7.19 9.00
CA LEU A 82 18.00 6.13 9.74
C LEU A 82 19.52 6.35 9.75
N TRP A 83 20.09 6.74 8.60
CA TRP A 83 21.52 7.03 8.50
C TRP A 83 21.94 8.18 9.43
N TYR A 84 21.09 9.19 9.57
CA TYR A 84 21.35 10.34 10.43
C TYR A 84 21.34 9.95 11.90
N ALA A 85 20.47 9.01 12.30
CA ALA A 85 20.49 8.45 13.65
C ALA A 85 21.82 7.73 13.95
N ARG A 86 22.32 6.94 12.99
CA ARG A 86 23.61 6.23 13.10
C ARG A 86 24.78 7.20 13.21
N GLU A 87 24.80 8.25 12.40
CA GLU A 87 25.85 9.29 12.42
C GLU A 87 25.88 10.13 13.70
N LEU A 88 24.76 10.19 14.44
CA LEU A 88 24.68 10.86 15.74
C LEU A 88 24.87 9.90 16.92
N ASP A 89 25.25 8.65 16.67
CA ASP A 89 25.38 7.58 17.66
C ASP A 89 24.11 7.32 18.49
N LEU A 90 22.93 7.56 17.92
CA LEU A 90 21.63 7.30 18.54
C LEU A 90 21.21 5.85 18.29
N MET A 91 21.91 4.92 18.92
CA MET A 91 21.81 3.49 18.62
C MET A 91 20.41 2.92 18.88
N ARG A 92 19.74 3.34 19.96
CA ARG A 92 18.37 2.87 20.25
C ARG A 92 17.37 3.42 19.24
N ALA A 93 17.54 4.69 18.85
CA ALA A 93 16.72 5.28 17.79
C ALA A 93 16.93 4.57 16.44
N ALA A 94 18.17 4.25 16.08
CA ALA A 94 18.51 3.54 14.86
C ALA A 94 17.94 2.12 14.84
N GLU A 95 18.01 1.40 15.96
CA GLU A 95 17.41 0.07 16.09
C GLU A 95 15.88 0.14 15.95
N ALA A 96 15.23 1.07 16.65
CA ALA A 96 13.77 1.26 16.55
C ALA A 96 13.34 1.60 15.12
N MET A 97 14.09 2.45 14.41
CA MET A 97 13.83 2.77 13.01
C MET A 97 14.05 1.57 12.08
N SER A 98 15.05 0.74 12.34
CA SER A 98 15.34 -0.47 11.53
C SER A 98 14.20 -1.48 11.65
N LYS A 99 13.74 -1.76 12.88
CA LYS A 99 12.56 -2.63 13.12
C LYS A 99 11.31 -2.13 12.40
N LEU A 100 11.06 -0.81 12.42
CA LEU A 100 9.93 -0.22 11.72
C LEU A 100 10.03 -0.30 10.19
N ILE A 101 11.24 -0.38 9.64
CA ILE A 101 11.45 -0.59 8.19
C ILE A 101 11.14 -2.05 7.85
N GLU A 102 11.72 -2.99 8.60
CA GLU A 102 11.47 -4.44 8.43
C GLU A 102 9.97 -4.77 8.55
N GLU A 103 9.28 -4.25 9.56
CA GLU A 103 7.83 -4.42 9.73
C GLU A 103 7.06 -3.89 8.51
N LYS A 104 7.43 -2.72 7.97
CA LYS A 104 6.76 -2.14 6.80
C LYS A 104 7.00 -2.92 5.53
N GLU A 105 8.19 -3.49 5.35
CA GLU A 105 8.52 -4.36 4.21
C GLU A 105 7.70 -5.65 4.26
N PHE A 106 7.58 -6.26 5.44
CA PHE A 106 6.75 -7.44 5.65
C PHE A 106 5.27 -7.20 5.28
N PHE A 107 4.68 -6.09 5.72
CA PHE A 107 3.28 -5.77 5.37
C PHE A 107 3.09 -5.42 3.88
N GLN A 108 4.11 -4.90 3.19
CA GLN A 108 4.00 -4.65 1.75
C GLN A 108 4.05 -5.95 0.94
N GLU A 109 4.91 -6.89 1.33
CA GLU A 109 5.02 -8.20 0.71
C GLU A 109 3.72 -9.01 0.90
N GLU A 110 3.15 -9.01 2.11
CA GLU A 110 1.89 -9.70 2.41
C GLU A 110 0.67 -9.12 1.65
N VAL A 111 0.62 -7.80 1.46
CA VAL A 111 -0.46 -7.17 0.66
C VAL A 111 -0.31 -7.51 -0.83
N MET A 112 0.91 -7.58 -1.38
CA MET A 112 1.12 -8.00 -2.77
C MET A 112 0.72 -9.45 -3.03
N VAL A 113 0.97 -10.35 -2.08
CA VAL A 113 0.56 -11.77 -2.19
C VAL A 113 -0.97 -11.88 -2.22
N ASN A 114 -1.68 -11.12 -1.39
CA ASN A 114 -3.15 -11.13 -1.35
C ASN A 114 -3.81 -10.50 -2.60
N VAL A 115 -3.17 -9.52 -3.26
CA VAL A 115 -3.67 -8.95 -4.53
C VAL A 115 -3.40 -9.88 -5.71
N GLY A 116 -2.29 -10.64 -5.68
CA GLY A 116 -1.98 -11.66 -6.68
C GLY A 116 -3.01 -12.80 -6.71
N ASP A 117 -3.50 -13.21 -5.55
CA ASP A 117 -4.52 -14.26 -5.46
C ASP A 117 -5.91 -13.78 -5.93
N ALA A 118 -6.27 -12.52 -5.70
CA ALA A 118 -7.53 -11.95 -6.19
C ALA A 118 -7.56 -11.72 -7.72
N PHE A 119 -6.41 -11.45 -8.35
CA PHE A 119 -6.32 -11.18 -9.79
C PHE A 119 -6.36 -12.46 -10.65
N ILE A 120 -6.00 -13.61 -10.08
CA ILE A 120 -6.01 -14.90 -10.78
C ILE A 120 -7.44 -15.48 -10.88
N ASP A 121 -8.31 -15.18 -9.91
CA ASP A 121 -9.70 -15.67 -9.91
C ASP A 121 -10.59 -14.99 -10.97
N GLU A 122 -10.31 -13.73 -11.35
CA GLU A 122 -11.09 -13.01 -12.36
C GLU A 122 -10.71 -13.42 -13.80
N LEU A 123 -9.42 -13.65 -14.06
CA LEU A 123 -8.92 -14.14 -15.37
C LEU A 123 -9.32 -15.60 -15.65
N ALA A 124 -9.55 -16.41 -14.62
CA ALA A 124 -10.04 -17.78 -14.77
C ALA A 124 -11.52 -17.84 -15.23
N GLN A 125 -12.33 -16.83 -14.92
CA GLN A 125 -13.74 -16.78 -15.31
C GLN A 125 -13.95 -16.41 -16.78
N GLU A 126 -13.10 -15.58 -17.38
CA GLU A 126 -13.25 -15.23 -18.81
C GLU A 126 -12.79 -16.35 -19.76
N HIS A 127 -11.76 -17.12 -19.37
CA HIS A 127 -11.21 -18.18 -20.22
C HIS A 127 -12.12 -19.43 -20.30
N THR A 128 -12.95 -19.68 -19.28
CA THR A 128 -13.91 -20.79 -19.27
C THR A 128 -15.13 -20.54 -20.16
N VAL A 129 -15.57 -19.29 -20.32
CA VAL A 129 -16.67 -18.93 -21.25
C VAL A 129 -16.23 -19.05 -22.71
N PHE A 130 -14.98 -18.70 -23.02
CA PHE A 130 -14.44 -18.76 -24.38
C PHE A 130 -14.27 -20.21 -24.88
N LEU A 131 -13.79 -21.14 -24.05
CA LEU A 131 -13.59 -22.53 -24.45
C LEU A 131 -14.90 -23.32 -24.56
N ARG A 132 -15.94 -22.98 -23.79
CA ARG A 132 -17.25 -23.66 -23.84
C ARG A 132 -18.00 -23.42 -25.17
N SER A 133 -17.73 -22.31 -25.85
CA SER A 133 -18.34 -21.97 -27.14
C SER A 133 -17.78 -22.77 -28.34
N ARG A 134 -16.59 -23.36 -28.20
CA ARG A 134 -15.90 -24.06 -29.30
C ARG A 134 -16.24 -25.55 -29.38
N VAL A 135 -16.75 -26.15 -28.30
CA VAL A 135 -17.04 -27.59 -28.21
C VAL A 135 -18.36 -27.99 -28.88
N GLN A 136 -19.26 -27.06 -29.22
CA GLN A 136 -20.54 -27.41 -29.86
C GLN A 136 -20.51 -27.49 -31.41
N ARG A 137 -19.40 -27.20 -32.10
CA ARG A 137 -19.36 -27.20 -33.58
C ARG A 137 -18.65 -28.40 -34.22
N ALA A 138 -18.16 -29.36 -33.45
CA ALA A 138 -17.41 -30.50 -33.99
C ALA A 138 -17.93 -31.83 -33.45
N SER A 139 -19.21 -32.12 -33.69
CA SER A 139 -19.72 -33.49 -33.62
C SER A 139 -21.02 -33.59 -34.42
N ALA A 140 -20.89 -33.70 -35.73
CA ALA A 140 -21.91 -34.31 -36.57
C ALA A 140 -21.22 -35.34 -37.47
N PRO A 141 -21.62 -36.62 -37.39
CA PRO A 141 -21.54 -37.54 -38.50
C PRO A 141 -22.95 -37.98 -38.96
N PRO A 142 -23.05 -38.67 -40.12
CA PRO A 142 -24.11 -38.41 -41.10
C PRO A 142 -25.38 -39.27 -40.96
N ARG A 143 -26.37 -38.88 -41.75
CA ARG A 143 -27.76 -39.36 -41.84
C ARG A 143 -27.88 -40.81 -42.36
N VAL A 144 -28.96 -41.51 -41.99
CA VAL A 144 -30.04 -42.06 -42.86
C VAL A 144 -30.88 -43.08 -42.06
N GLY A 145 -32.22 -43.02 -42.17
CA GLY A 145 -33.09 -44.20 -42.00
C GLY A 145 -34.34 -44.07 -41.13
N SER A 146 -35.42 -43.54 -41.73
CA SER A 146 -36.84 -43.93 -41.59
C SER A 146 -37.51 -44.29 -40.24
N SER A 147 -38.61 -43.55 -40.01
CA SER A 147 -39.98 -44.04 -39.80
C SER A 147 -40.59 -43.94 -38.39
N ALA A 148 -41.66 -43.11 -38.38
CA ALA A 148 -42.82 -43.01 -37.50
C ALA A 148 -43.06 -44.14 -36.48
N HIS A 149 -43.42 -43.77 -35.25
CA HIS A 149 -44.82 -43.67 -34.85
C HIS A 149 -44.97 -42.95 -33.50
N GLN A 150 -46.20 -42.50 -33.26
CA GLN A 150 -46.69 -41.65 -32.19
C GLN A 150 -46.49 -42.20 -30.77
N LEU A 151 -46.63 -41.31 -29.77
CA LEU A 151 -47.53 -41.40 -28.60
C LEU A 151 -47.02 -40.41 -27.53
N LEU A 152 -47.50 -39.17 -27.47
CA LEU A 152 -48.70 -38.75 -26.72
C LEU A 152 -48.83 -39.45 -25.35
N ARG A 153 -48.50 -38.72 -24.27
CA ARG A 153 -49.39 -38.57 -23.11
C ARG A 153 -48.93 -37.43 -22.19
N HIS A 154 -49.93 -36.68 -21.81
CA HIS A 154 -49.97 -35.52 -20.94
C HIS A 154 -49.66 -35.87 -19.49
N THR A 155 -49.16 -34.89 -18.72
CA THR A 155 -49.83 -34.44 -17.50
C THR A 155 -49.38 -33.05 -17.07
N LEU A 156 -50.35 -32.33 -16.55
CA LEU A 156 -50.45 -30.89 -16.28
C LEU A 156 -49.97 -30.52 -14.85
N PRO A 157 -50.00 -29.22 -14.46
CA PRO A 157 -49.13 -28.56 -13.49
C PRO A 157 -49.80 -28.29 -12.14
N ALA A 158 -49.05 -27.77 -11.16
CA ALA A 158 -49.50 -26.75 -10.18
C ALA A 158 -48.37 -26.50 -9.14
N ARG A 159 -47.86 -25.28 -8.95
CA ARG A 159 -48.42 -24.15 -8.17
C ARG A 159 -48.11 -24.27 -6.66
N GLN A 160 -47.46 -23.21 -6.14
CA GLN A 160 -47.68 -22.53 -4.84
C GLN A 160 -46.43 -22.31 -3.95
N LEU A 161 -46.02 -21.03 -3.89
CA LEU A 161 -45.45 -20.31 -2.73
C LEU A 161 -46.43 -20.35 -1.53
N PRO A 162 -46.18 -19.69 -0.37
CA PRO A 162 -44.94 -19.34 0.36
C PRO A 162 -45.00 -19.83 1.83
N ARG A 163 -43.94 -19.64 2.65
CA ARG A 163 -44.12 -19.54 4.11
C ARG A 163 -43.24 -18.48 4.75
N PHE A 164 -43.92 -17.48 5.29
CA PHE A 164 -43.53 -16.63 6.42
C PHE A 164 -43.10 -17.46 7.63
N SER A 165 -42.13 -16.94 8.41
CA SER A 165 -42.08 -16.99 9.88
C SER A 165 -40.78 -16.29 10.33
N ARG A 166 -40.62 -15.55 11.43
CA ARG A 166 -41.45 -14.83 12.42
C ARG A 166 -40.41 -14.29 13.42
N PHE A 167 -40.71 -13.13 14.03
CA PHE A 167 -40.16 -12.56 15.26
C PHE A 167 -39.31 -13.47 16.17
N SER A 168 -38.25 -12.90 16.78
CA SER A 168 -38.06 -13.01 18.24
C SER A 168 -37.32 -11.80 18.80
N MET A 169 -37.96 -11.15 19.77
CA MET A 169 -37.34 -10.29 20.76
C MET A 169 -36.38 -11.09 21.65
N TYR A 170 -35.38 -10.44 22.24
CA TYR A 170 -35.12 -10.48 23.70
C TYR A 170 -34.26 -9.28 24.11
N SER A 171 -34.76 -8.56 25.11
CA SER A 171 -34.04 -7.64 25.99
C SER A 171 -33.01 -8.39 26.86
N ASN A 172 -31.94 -7.72 27.25
CA ASN A 172 -31.66 -7.31 28.64
C ASN A 172 -30.25 -6.72 28.74
N ASP A 173 -30.17 -5.44 29.08
CA ASP A 173 -29.48 -4.85 30.24
C ASP A 173 -29.21 -3.36 30.02
#